data_AF-A0A925MVC9-F1
#
_entry.id   AF-A0A925MVC9-F1
#
_cell.length_a   1.000
_cell.length_b   1.000
_cell.length_c   1.000
_cell.angle_alpha   90.00
_cell.angle_beta   90.00
_cell.angle_gamma   90.00
#
_symmetry.space_group_name_H-M   'P 1'
#
loop_
_entity.id
_entity.type
_entity.pdbx_description
1 polymer ?
#
loop_
_entity_poly.entity_id
_entity_poly.type
_entity_poly.pdbx_seq_one_letter_code
_entity_poly.pdbx_strand_id
1 'polypeptide(L)'
;MTEITDKPGDAKDEDAGNVDTKTFQRLERLRELRISHRDLDDVIHRLQMDLYINEVQLRRLKKRKLLLKDEIARMESELIPDLNA
;
A
#
# COMPACT_ATOMS: atom_id res chain seq x y z
N MET A 1 -49.65 34.38 19.71
CA MET A 1 -49.29 34.34 18.28
C MET A 1 -47.78 34.19 18.24
N THR A 2 -47.31 32.94 18.26
CA THR A 2 -45.89 32.62 18.13
C THR A 2 -45.82 31.38 17.25
N GLU A 3 -45.52 31.62 15.97
CA GLU A 3 -45.23 30.58 14.99
C GLU A 3 -43.89 29.93 15.35
N ILE A 4 -43.94 28.68 15.81
CA ILE A 4 -42.80 27.78 15.81
C ILE A 4 -43.05 26.85 14.63
N THR A 5 -42.58 27.26 13.46
CA THR A 5 -42.47 26.36 12.32
C THR A 5 -41.33 25.39 12.58
N ASP A 6 -41.69 24.13 12.66
CA ASP A 6 -40.86 22.97 12.37
C ASP A 6 -39.85 23.26 11.24
N LYS A 7 -38.57 23.01 11.50
CA LYS A 7 -37.58 22.87 10.44
C LYS A 7 -36.73 21.64 10.72
N PRO A 8 -36.91 20.55 9.95
CA PRO A 8 -36.09 19.36 10.04
C PRO A 8 -34.81 19.56 9.21
N GLY A 9 -33.76 18.85 9.61
CA GLY A 9 -32.62 18.58 8.74
C GLY A 9 -31.32 19.26 9.15
N ASP A 10 -30.46 18.46 9.78
CA ASP A 10 -29.09 18.30 9.31
C ASP A 10 -28.67 16.85 9.62
N ALA A 11 -29.25 15.92 8.87
CA ALA A 11 -28.63 14.62 8.63
C ALA A 11 -27.43 14.88 7.71
N LYS A 12 -26.22 14.78 8.25
CA LYS A 12 -24.99 14.63 7.47
C LYS A 12 -24.20 13.43 7.98
N ASP A 13 -24.86 12.29 8.03
CA ASP A 13 -24.22 10.98 8.05
C ASP A 13 -24.17 10.45 6.61
N GLU A 14 -23.42 11.13 5.75
CA GLU A 14 -23.11 10.66 4.39
C GLU A 14 -21.58 10.53 4.22
N ASP A 15 -20.97 9.51 4.82
CA ASP A 15 -19.73 8.91 4.27
C ASP A 15 -19.50 7.45 4.70
N ALA A 16 -20.57 6.67 4.97
CA ALA A 16 -20.42 5.27 5.36
C ALA A 16 -20.16 4.30 4.18
N GLY A 17 -20.15 4.79 2.93
CA GLY A 17 -20.08 3.94 1.71
C GLY A 17 -18.77 4.00 0.91
N ASN A 18 -17.80 4.81 1.30
CA ASN A 18 -16.58 5.08 0.50
C ASN A 18 -15.30 4.40 1.06
N VAL A 19 -15.34 3.96 2.31
CA VAL A 19 -14.16 3.46 3.04
C VAL A 19 -13.71 2.11 2.50
N ASP A 20 -14.64 1.22 2.14
CA ASP A 20 -14.32 -0.13 1.68
C ASP A 20 -13.61 -0.14 0.33
N THR A 21 -14.06 0.68 -0.62
CA THR A 21 -13.48 0.73 -1.98
C THR A 21 -12.03 1.24 -1.95
N LYS A 22 -11.75 2.31 -1.19
CA LYS A 22 -10.40 2.87 -1.07
C LYS A 22 -9.46 1.96 -0.29
N THR A 23 -9.95 1.31 0.76
CA THR A 23 -9.17 0.34 1.55
C THR A 23 -8.83 -0.89 0.71
N PHE A 24 -9.79 -1.41 -0.05
CA PHE A 24 -9.57 -2.52 -0.97
C PHE A 24 -8.52 -2.19 -2.05
N GLN A 25 -8.60 -0.99 -2.65
CA GLN A 25 -7.60 -0.54 -3.63
C GLN A 25 -6.19 -0.47 -3.04
N ARG A 26 -6.05 0.01 -1.80
CA ARG A 26 -4.75 0.06 -1.10
C ARG A 26 -4.21 -1.35 -0.80
N LEU A 27 -5.08 -2.29 -0.41
CA LEU A 27 -4.69 -3.68 -0.18
C LEU A 27 -4.23 -4.37 -1.46
N GLU A 28 -4.93 -4.15 -2.59
CA GLU A 28 -4.51 -4.71 -3.87
C GLU A 28 -3.17 -4.12 -4.31
N ARG A 29 -2.98 -2.80 -4.13
CA ARG A 29 -1.69 -2.17 -4.41
C ARG A 29 -0.56 -2.73 -3.53
N LEU A 30 -0.82 -2.94 -2.25
CA LEU A 30 0.14 -3.56 -1.33
C LEU A 30 0.51 -4.98 -1.79
N ARG A 31 -0.48 -5.74 -2.27
CA ARG A 31 -0.28 -7.08 -2.83
C ARG A 31 0.61 -7.04 -4.06
N GLU A 32 0.34 -6.14 -5.01
CA GLU A 32 1.17 -5.95 -6.22
C GLU A 32 2.63 -5.62 -5.88
N LEU A 33 2.84 -4.72 -4.91
CA LEU A 33 4.18 -4.37 -4.45
C LEU A 33 4.90 -5.57 -3.84
N ARG A 34 4.21 -6.36 -2.99
CA ARG A 34 4.77 -7.58 -2.39
C ARG A 34 5.13 -8.63 -3.43
N ILE A 35 4.29 -8.83 -4.46
CA ILE A 35 4.59 -9.73 -5.59
C ILE A 35 5.84 -9.23 -6.32
N SER A 36 5.85 -7.96 -6.71
CA SER A 36 6.99 -7.35 -7.43
C SER A 36 8.29 -7.46 -6.63
N HIS A 37 8.25 -7.27 -5.31
CA HIS A 37 9.40 -7.42 -4.43
C HIS A 37 9.92 -8.87 -4.41
N ARG A 38 9.02 -9.86 -4.35
CA ARG A 38 9.38 -11.28 -4.36
C ARG A 38 9.96 -11.70 -5.71
N ASP A 39 9.33 -11.30 -6.82
CA ASP A 39 9.83 -11.61 -8.16
C ASP A 39 11.24 -11.06 -8.37
N LEU A 40 11.47 -9.84 -7.88
CA LEU A 40 12.77 -9.20 -7.98
C LEU A 40 13.82 -9.89 -7.08
N ASP A 41 13.41 -10.47 -5.96
CA ASP A 41 14.28 -11.32 -5.13
C ASP A 41 14.68 -12.60 -5.84
N ASP A 42 13.71 -13.29 -6.47
CA ASP A 42 13.96 -14.53 -7.21
C ASP A 42 14.90 -14.27 -8.40
N VAL A 43 14.74 -13.14 -9.10
CA VAL A 43 15.67 -12.69 -10.15
C VAL A 43 17.07 -12.46 -9.59
N ILE A 44 17.20 -11.75 -8.45
CA ILE A 44 18.49 -11.52 -7.81
C ILE A 44 19.14 -12.85 -7.43
N HIS A 45 18.39 -13.77 -6.83
CA HIS A 45 18.90 -15.07 -6.38
C HIS A 45 19.45 -15.89 -7.56
N ARG A 46 18.69 -15.97 -8.67
CA ARG A 46 19.13 -16.65 -9.90
C ARG A 46 20.40 -16.02 -10.48
N LEU A 47 20.46 -14.69 -10.54
CA LEU A 47 21.64 -14.00 -11.07
C LEU A 47 22.88 -14.23 -10.20
N GLN A 48 22.72 -14.33 -8.87
CA GLN A 48 23.82 -14.60 -7.96
C GLN A 48 24.42 -16.00 -8.09
N MET A 49 23.72 -16.94 -8.72
CA MET A 49 24.24 -18.28 -8.99
C MET A 49 25.13 -18.33 -10.24
N ASP A 50 25.15 -17.27 -11.05
CA ASP A 50 25.97 -17.17 -12.25
C ASP A 50 27.40 -16.70 -11.91
N LEU A 51 28.41 -17.37 -12.49
CA LEU A 51 29.83 -17.04 -12.29
C LEU A 51 30.23 -15.71 -12.94
N TYR A 52 29.53 -15.28 -13.99
CA TYR A 52 29.86 -14.06 -14.75
C TYR A 52 28.87 -12.92 -14.49
N ILE A 53 28.35 -12.85 -13.26
CA ILE A 53 27.35 -11.84 -12.92
C ILE A 53 27.89 -10.42 -13.09
N ASN A 54 27.08 -9.56 -13.72
CA ASN A 54 27.36 -8.14 -13.78
C ASN A 54 27.04 -7.48 -12.43
N GLU A 55 28.06 -7.17 -11.64
CA GLU A 55 27.92 -6.56 -10.30
C GLU A 55 27.15 -5.24 -10.30
N VAL A 56 27.28 -4.44 -11.37
CA VAL A 56 26.56 -3.16 -11.50
C VAL A 56 25.06 -3.42 -11.66
N GLN A 57 24.68 -4.40 -12.49
CA GLN A 57 23.29 -4.81 -12.63
C GLN A 57 22.74 -5.38 -11.31
N LEU A 58 23.49 -6.25 -10.64
CA LEU A 58 23.09 -6.79 -9.33
C LEU A 58 22.85 -5.67 -8.31
N ARG A 59 23.75 -4.68 -8.24
CA ARG A 59 23.63 -3.54 -7.32
C ARG A 59 22.39 -2.69 -7.63
N ARG A 60 22.08 -2.48 -8.91
CA ARG A 60 20.85 -1.78 -9.34
C ARG A 60 19.58 -2.54 -8.94
N LEU A 61 19.56 -3.86 -9.12
CA LEU A 61 18.44 -4.69 -8.71
C LEU A 61 18.26 -4.66 -7.19
N LYS A 62 19.31 -4.87 -6.41
CA LYS A 62 19.26 -4.77 -4.94
C LYS A 62 18.74 -3.41 -4.47
N LYS A 63 19.15 -2.32 -5.11
CA LYS A 63 18.62 -0.97 -4.80
C LYS A 63 17.11 -0.88 -5.10
N ARG A 64 16.65 -1.41 -6.23
CA ARG A 64 15.21 -1.48 -6.55
C ARG A 64 14.43 -2.32 -5.53
N LYS A 65 15.00 -3.46 -5.11
CA LYS A 65 14.41 -4.30 -4.05
C LYS A 65 14.20 -3.51 -2.75
N LEU A 66 15.23 -2.74 -2.35
CA LEU A 66 15.18 -1.93 -1.14
C LEU A 66 14.08 -0.86 -1.24
N LEU A 67 13.97 -0.16 -2.37
CA LEU A 67 12.91 0.84 -2.57
C LEU A 67 11.51 0.22 -2.49
N LEU A 68 11.30 -0.96 -3.08
CA LEU A 68 10.01 -1.67 -2.98
C LEU A 68 9.72 -2.07 -1.54
N LYS A 69 10.73 -2.55 -0.79
CA LYS A 69 10.57 -2.88 0.63
C LYS A 69 10.17 -1.65 1.46
N ASP A 70 10.81 -0.52 1.22
CA ASP A 70 10.52 0.72 1.93
C ASP A 70 9.10 1.25 1.59
N GLU A 71 8.68 1.13 0.32
CA GLU A 71 7.33 1.49 -0.13
C GLU A 71 6.26 0.58 0.49
N ILE A 72 6.51 -0.74 0.54
CA ILE A 72 5.66 -1.71 1.24
C ILE A 72 5.51 -1.33 2.71
N ALA A 73 6.63 -1.08 3.41
CA ALA A 73 6.60 -0.72 4.82
C ALA A 73 5.83 0.58 5.09
N ARG A 74 5.99 1.60 4.23
CA ARG A 74 5.23 2.85 4.33
C ARG A 74 3.73 2.60 4.14
N MET A 75 3.36 1.83 3.12
CA MET A 75 1.96 1.52 2.82
C MET A 75 1.32 0.64 3.89
N GLU A 76 2.06 -0.30 4.47
CA GLU A 76 1.65 -1.10 5.62
C GLU A 76 1.40 -0.20 6.83
N SER A 77 2.29 0.72 7.15
CA SER A 77 2.07 1.68 8.25
C SER A 77 0.85 2.58 8.04
N GLU A 78 0.56 2.97 6.80
CA GLU A 78 -0.64 3.76 6.46
C GLU A 78 -1.95 2.95 6.52
N LEU A 79 -1.88 1.63 6.31
CA LEU A 79 -3.00 0.69 6.38
C LEU A 79 -3.22 0.12 7.79
N ILE A 80 -2.17 0.10 8.62
CA ILE A 80 -2.16 -0.41 9.99
C ILE A 80 -1.98 0.75 11.01
N PRO A 81 -2.85 1.78 11.07
CA PRO A 81 -2.90 2.68 12.23
C PRO A 81 -3.43 1.99 13.50
N ASP A 82 -4.29 0.97 13.37
CA ASP A 82 -5.15 0.47 14.45
C ASP A 82 -4.68 -0.80 15.18
N LEU A 83 -3.61 -1.49 14.73
CA LEU A 83 -3.20 -2.76 15.36
C LEU A 83 -2.10 -2.63 16.42
N ASN A 84 -1.56 -1.43 16.65
CA ASN A 84 -0.53 -1.15 17.65
C ASN A 84 -0.96 -0.07 18.67
N ALA A 85 -2.27 0.11 18.92
CA ALA A 85 -2.80 0.93 20.02
C ALA A 85 -2.99 0.09 21.30
#